data_AF-G9JVK8-F1
#
_entry.id   AF-G9JVK8-F1
#
_cell.length_a   1.000
_cell.length_b   1.000
_cell.length_c   1.000
_cell.angle_alpha   90.00
_cell.angle_beta   90.00
_cell.angle_gamma   90.00
#
_symmetry.space_group_name_H-M   'P 1'
#
loop_
_entity.id
_entity.type
_entity.pdbx_description
1 polymer ?
#
loop_
_entity_poly.entity_id
_entity_poly.type
_entity_poly.pdbx_seq_one_letter_code
_entity_poly.pdbx_strand_id
1 'polypeptide(L)'
;MSDKVPHLTAYSEEQRQKAMDKYRLIAPYLNREKSLRAVAEDSDVSKRTLQYWVSQYEQFGLVGLIRKRRRDSGIFKVEKEVQEEIKNLILNHKRNGSVAK
;
A
#
# COMPACT_ATOMS: atom_id res chain seq x y z
N MET A 1 -12.29 -10.06 21.41
CA MET A 1 -12.34 -8.59 21.34
C MET A 1 -12.52 -8.20 19.89
N SER A 2 -13.70 -7.70 19.51
CA SER A 2 -13.94 -7.20 18.16
C SER A 2 -13.28 -5.83 18.04
N ASP A 3 -12.03 -5.79 17.58
CA ASP A 3 -11.43 -4.56 17.08
C ASP A 3 -12.28 -4.11 15.89
N LYS A 4 -13.18 -3.17 16.16
CA LYS A 4 -14.10 -2.62 15.16
C LYS A 4 -13.25 -2.02 14.05
N VAL A 5 -13.31 -2.61 12.85
CA VAL A 5 -12.60 -2.08 11.69
C VAL A 5 -13.00 -0.61 11.52
N PRO A 6 -12.04 0.34 11.50
CA PRO A 6 -12.35 1.76 11.40
C PRO A 6 -13.20 2.05 10.16
N HIS A 7 -14.13 3.00 10.29
CA HIS A 7 -14.90 3.46 9.13
C HIS A 7 -13.97 4.07 8.06
N LEU A 8 -14.39 4.01 6.80
CA LEU A 8 -13.63 4.52 5.65
C LEU A 8 -13.20 5.99 5.81
N THR A 9 -14.00 6.79 6.51
CA THR A 9 -13.74 8.21 6.80
C THR A 9 -12.57 8.44 7.75
N ALA A 10 -12.12 7.41 8.48
CA ALA A 10 -10.96 7.50 9.38
C ALA A 10 -9.60 7.48 8.65
N TYR A 11 -9.59 7.25 7.34
CA TYR A 11 -8.37 7.17 6.52
C TYR A 11 -8.17 8.45 5.71
N SER A 12 -6.93 8.73 5.29
CA SER A 12 -6.66 9.88 4.41
C SER A 12 -7.27 9.70 3.02
N GLU A 13 -7.50 10.80 2.30
CA GLU A 13 -7.98 10.76 0.91
C GLU A 13 -7.07 9.89 0.02
N GLU A 14 -5.75 10.04 0.17
CA GLU A 14 -4.78 9.23 -0.57
C GLU A 14 -4.93 7.72 -0.29
N GLN A 15 -5.20 7.34 0.96
CA GLN A 15 -5.44 5.94 1.33
C GLN A 15 -6.74 5.41 0.73
N ARG A 16 -7.81 6.22 0.76
CA ARG A 16 -9.10 5.88 0.14
C ARG A 16 -8.96 5.72 -1.36
N GLN A 17 -8.26 6.64 -2.02
CA GLN A 17 -8.04 6.59 -3.47
C GLN A 17 -7.26 5.33 -3.86
N LYS A 18 -6.17 4.99 -3.15
CA LYS A 18 -5.43 3.74 -3.40
C LYS A 18 -6.28 2.49 -3.20
N ALA A 19 -7.20 2.49 -2.23
CA ALA A 19 -8.15 1.39 -2.05
C ALA A 19 -9.15 1.32 -3.21
N MET A 20 -9.62 2.49 -3.69
CA MET A 20 -10.50 2.59 -4.84
C MET A 20 -9.84 2.11 -6.14
N ASP A 21 -8.55 2.41 -6.35
CA ASP A 21 -7.81 1.93 -7.52
C ASP A 21 -7.72 0.40 -7.53
N LYS A 22 -7.49 -0.22 -6.36
CA LYS A 22 -7.56 -1.69 -6.21
C LYS A 22 -8.95 -2.23 -6.45
N TYR A 23 -9.99 -1.54 -5.96
CA TYR A 23 -11.37 -1.93 -6.18
C TYR A 23 -11.69 -1.95 -7.68
N ARG A 24 -11.29 -0.92 -8.43
CA ARG A 24 -11.48 -0.86 -9.89
C ARG A 24 -10.83 -2.04 -10.60
N LEU A 25 -9.69 -2.54 -10.13
CA LEU A 25 -9.04 -3.72 -10.70
C LEU A 25 -9.83 -5.01 -10.44
N ILE A 26 -10.42 -5.19 -9.26
CA ILE A 26 -11.19 -6.41 -8.93
C ILE A 26 -12.67 -6.33 -9.31
N ALA A 27 -13.20 -5.13 -9.61
CA ALA A 27 -14.60 -4.91 -9.92
C ALA A 27 -15.13 -5.77 -11.08
N PRO A 28 -14.41 -5.97 -12.21
CA PRO A 28 -14.89 -6.85 -13.27
C PRO A 28 -15.11 -8.30 -12.81
N TYR A 29 -14.31 -8.79 -11.85
CA TYR A 29 -14.52 -10.10 -11.25
C TYR A 29 -15.73 -10.10 -10.31
N LEU A 30 -15.85 -9.08 -9.44
CA LEU A 30 -16.98 -8.96 -8.49
C LEU A 30 -18.33 -8.85 -9.22
N ASN A 31 -18.35 -8.17 -10.36
CA ASN A 31 -19.54 -8.00 -11.20
C ASN A 31 -19.81 -9.20 -12.12
N ARG A 32 -18.99 -10.27 -12.04
CA ARG A 32 -19.08 -11.48 -12.90
C ARG A 32 -18.88 -11.20 -14.39
N GLU A 33 -18.22 -10.09 -14.74
CA GLU A 33 -17.90 -9.71 -16.12
C GLU A 33 -16.65 -10.46 -16.62
N LYS A 34 -15.69 -10.73 -15.74
CA LYS A 34 -14.43 -11.43 -16.06
C LYS A 34 -14.07 -12.47 -15.02
N SER A 35 -13.38 -13.53 -15.45
CA SER A 35 -12.73 -14.44 -14.51
C SER A 35 -11.54 -13.76 -13.83
N LEU A 36 -11.18 -14.19 -12.62
CA LEU A 36 -10.01 -13.65 -11.90
C LEU A 36 -8.70 -13.89 -12.66
N ARG A 37 -8.67 -14.92 -13.52
CA ARG A 37 -7.54 -15.19 -14.41
C ARG A 37 -7.43 -14.12 -15.50
N ALA A 38 -8.53 -13.78 -16.16
CA ALA A 38 -8.55 -12.73 -17.18
C ALA A 38 -8.14 -11.37 -16.59
N VAL A 39 -8.63 -11.04 -15.39
CA VAL A 39 -8.19 -9.82 -14.68
C VAL A 39 -6.68 -9.82 -14.39
N ALA A 40 -6.10 -10.97 -14.05
CA ALA A 40 -4.66 -11.10 -13.83
C ALA A 40 -3.84 -11.03 -15.12
N GLU A 41 -4.41 -11.42 -16.26
CA GLU A 41 -3.77 -11.30 -17.58
C GLU A 41 -3.84 -9.85 -18.09
N ASP A 42 -4.92 -9.14 -17.78
CA ASP A 42 -5.14 -7.73 -18.15
C ASP A 42 -4.41 -6.72 -17.23
N SER A 43 -3.77 -7.18 -16.15
CA SER A 43 -3.11 -6.31 -15.17
C SER A 43 -1.73 -6.83 -14.74
N ASP A 44 -0.87 -5.95 -14.23
CA ASP A 44 0.43 -6.34 -13.66
C ASP A 44 0.32 -6.97 -12.25
N VAL A 45 -0.87 -7.45 -11.87
CA VAL A 45 -1.15 -7.98 -10.52
C VAL A 45 -1.37 -9.48 -10.58
N SER A 46 -0.58 -10.22 -9.79
CA SER A 46 -0.72 -11.67 -9.73
C SER A 46 -2.13 -12.12 -9.31
N LYS A 47 -2.60 -13.23 -9.88
CA LYS A 47 -3.89 -13.85 -9.51
C LYS A 47 -4.03 -14.07 -7.99
N ARG A 48 -2.94 -14.46 -7.31
CA ARG A 48 -2.91 -14.66 -5.84
C ARG A 48 -3.20 -13.36 -5.09
N THR A 49 -2.63 -12.24 -5.55
CA THR A 49 -2.86 -10.93 -4.96
C THR A 49 -4.30 -10.46 -5.19
N LEU A 50 -4.85 -10.66 -6.39
CA LEU A 50 -6.25 -10.34 -6.68
C LEU A 50 -7.21 -11.17 -5.82
N GLN A 51 -6.94 -12.46 -5.65
CA GLN A 51 -7.74 -13.33 -4.79
C GLN A 51 -7.73 -12.86 -3.33
N TYR A 52 -6.56 -12.44 -2.84
CA TYR A 52 -6.43 -11.84 -1.52
C TYR A 52 -7.26 -10.55 -1.40
N TRP A 53 -7.19 -9.65 -2.39
CA TRP A 53 -7.99 -8.41 -2.39
C TRP A 53 -9.49 -8.67 -2.41
N VAL A 54 -9.97 -9.62 -3.22
CA VAL A 54 -11.37 -10.04 -3.23
C VAL A 54 -11.81 -10.48 -1.84
N SER A 55 -11.06 -11.39 -1.21
CA SER A 55 -11.38 -11.87 0.14
C SER A 55 -11.40 -10.75 1.18
N GLN A 56 -10.46 -9.80 1.11
CA GLN A 56 -10.47 -8.63 2.01
C GLN A 56 -11.67 -7.72 1.76
N TYR A 57 -12.06 -7.53 0.50
CA TYR A 57 -13.20 -6.71 0.14
C TYR A 57 -14.53 -7.35 0.58
N GLU A 58 -14.70 -8.66 0.38
CA GLU A 58 -15.89 -9.38 0.83
C GLU A 58 -16.06 -9.32 2.36
N GLN A 59 -14.95 -9.38 3.10
CA GLN A 59 -14.96 -9.37 4.56
C GLN A 59 -15.09 -7.96 5.17
N PHE A 60 -14.48 -6.94 4.56
CA PHE A 60 -14.30 -5.62 5.18
C PHE A 60 -14.69 -4.44 4.28
N GLY A 61 -15.26 -4.70 3.10
CA GLY A 61 -15.54 -3.70 2.08
C GLY A 61 -14.29 -2.96 1.61
N LEU A 62 -14.45 -1.69 1.23
CA LEU A 62 -13.34 -0.87 0.72
C LEU A 62 -12.21 -0.68 1.75
N VAL A 63 -12.53 -0.74 3.05
CA VAL A 63 -11.52 -0.66 4.12
C VAL A 63 -10.54 -1.84 4.05
N GLY A 64 -11.00 -3.02 3.64
CA GLY A 64 -10.15 -4.20 3.44
C GLY A 64 -9.05 -4.00 2.38
N LEU A 65 -9.26 -3.08 1.44
CA LEU A 65 -8.30 -2.78 0.39
C LEU A 65 -7.26 -1.71 0.80
N ILE A 66 -7.46 -1.05 1.94
CA ILE A 66 -6.51 -0.08 2.47
C ILE A 66 -5.26 -0.82 2.96
N ARG A 67 -4.08 -0.37 2.50
CA ARG A 67 -2.81 -0.94 2.94
C ARG A 67 -2.63 -0.70 4.44
N LYS A 68 -2.53 -1.78 5.22
CA LYS A 68 -2.15 -1.69 6.64
C LYS A 68 -0.71 -1.20 6.75
N ARG A 69 -0.49 -0.19 7.59
CA ARG A 69 0.87 0.25 7.94
C ARG A 69 1.54 -0.88 8.72
N ARG A 70 2.80 -1.20 8.39
CA ARG A 70 3.59 -2.13 9.20
C ARG A 70 3.76 -1.55 10.60
N ARG A 71 3.69 -2.39 11.64
CA ARG A 71 3.82 -1.96 13.05
C ARG A 71 5.17 -1.30 13.32
N ASP A 72 6.22 -1.80 12.67
CA ASP A 72 7.60 -1.33 12.77
C ASP A 72 7.97 -0.27 11.73
N SER A 73 6.99 0.27 11.00
CA SER A 73 7.25 1.34 10.03
C SER A 73 7.82 2.57 10.73
N GLY A 74 9.04 2.96 10.35
CA GLY A 74 9.78 4.08 10.97
C GLY A 74 10.59 3.69 12.21
N ILE A 75 10.57 2.41 12.62
CA ILE A 75 11.45 1.89 13.66
C ILE A 75 12.76 1.47 13.01
N PHE A 76 13.84 2.16 13.36
CA PHE A 76 15.20 1.79 12.98
C PHE A 76 15.79 0.89 14.06
N LYS A 77 16.33 -0.27 13.66
CA LYS A 77 16.96 -1.25 14.57
C LYS A 77 18.46 -0.99 14.77
N VAL A 78 18.87 0.26 14.66
CA VAL A 78 20.27 0.69 14.80
C VAL A 78 20.34 1.82 15.81
N GLU A 79 21.50 1.98 16.44
CA GLU A 79 21.72 3.05 17.40
C GLU A 79 21.53 4.44 16.79
N LYS A 80 21.16 5.43 17.62
CA LYS A 80 20.88 6.79 17.15
C LYS A 80 22.08 7.43 16.45
N GLU A 81 23.29 7.16 16.93
CA GLU A 81 24.52 7.70 16.35
C GLU A 81 24.69 7.25 14.89
N VAL A 82 24.44 5.96 14.61
CA VAL A 82 24.47 5.40 13.26
C VAL A 82 23.40 6.04 12.36
N GLN A 83 22.20 6.32 12.89
CA GLN A 83 21.14 7.00 12.13
C GLN A 83 21.52 8.42 11.76
N GLU A 84 22.19 9.11 12.69
CA GLU A 84 22.57 10.51 12.54
C GLU A 84 23.72 10.62 11.53
N GLU A 85 24.67 9.69 11.56
CA GLU A 85 25.74 9.59 10.56
C GLU A 85 25.18 9.32 9.14
N ILE A 86 24.22 8.41 9.00
CA ILE A 86 23.53 8.16 7.72
C ILE A 86 22.81 9.42 7.23
N LYS A 87 22.09 10.15 8.09
CA LYS A 87 21.42 11.42 7.70
C LYS A 87 22.44 12.45 7.23
N ASN A 88 23.53 12.61 7.96
CA ASN A 88 24.60 13.54 7.61
C ASN A 88 25.24 13.19 6.27
N LEU A 89 25.48 11.90 6.01
CA LEU A 89 26.00 11.41 4.74
C LEU A 89 25.06 11.78 3.58
N ILE A 90 23.76 11.50 3.71
CA ILE A 90 22.75 11.85 2.69
C ILE A 90 22.72 13.36 2.41
N LEU A 91 22.74 14.19 3.45
CA LEU A 91 22.72 15.65 3.32
C LEU A 91 23.99 16.20 2.67
N ASN A 92 25.16 15.64 3.00
CA ASN A 92 26.44 16.04 2.42
C ASN A 92 26.53 15.64 0.94
N HIS A 93 26.09 14.44 0.57
CA HIS A 93 26.05 14.03 -0.84
C HIS A 93 25.06 14.85 -1.67
N LYS A 94 23.93 15.28 -1.08
CA LYS A 94 22.96 16.13 -1.78
C LYS A 94 23.53 17.54 -2.08
N ARG A 95 24.39 18.08 -1.22
CA ARG A 95 25.10 19.36 -1.46
C ARG A 95 26.12 19.26 -2.60
N ASN A 96 26.78 18.11 -2.74
CA ASN A 96 27.79 17.88 -3.78
C ASN A 96 27.19 17.61 -5.17
N GLY A 97 25.90 17.27 -5.26
CA GLY A 97 25.19 17.08 -6.53
C GLY A 97 24.74 18.36 -7.24
N SER A 98 24.87 19.53 -6.61
CA SER A 98 24.55 20.83 -7.23
C SER A 98 25.76 21.54 -7.86
N VAL A 99 26.93 20.89 -7.90
CA VAL A 99 28.13 21.39 -8.57
C VAL A 99 28.57 20.39 -9.65
N ALA A 100 27.68 20.09 -10.60
CA ALA A 100 28.06 19.46 -11.85
C ALA A 100 26.99 19.71 -12.93
N LYS A 101 27.26 20.78 -13.70
CA LYS A 101 26.81 21.11 -15.06
C LYS A 101 25.40 21.68 -15.26
#